data_AF-A0A800C5J8-F1
#
_entry.id   AF-A0A800C5J8-F1
#
_cell.length_a   1.000
_cell.length_b   1.000
_cell.length_c   1.000
_cell.angle_alpha   90.00
_cell.angle_beta   90.00
_cell.angle_gamma   90.00
#
_symmetry.space_group_name_H-M   'P 1'
#
loop_
_entity.id
_entity.type
_entity.pdbx_description
1 polymer ?
#
loop_
_entity_poly.entity_id
_entity_poly.type
_entity_poly.pdbx_seq_one_letter_code
_entity_poly.pdbx_strand_id
1 'polypeptide(L)' 'FFAIKDDLVHAGATWVDQQVVVDEKLITSRKPDDLPAFMKAIIDTLR' A
#
# COMPACT_ATOMS: atom_id res chain seq x y z
N PHE A 1 13.90 4.43 -7.01
CA PHE A 1 12.67 3.66 -7.25
C PHE A 1 11.68 4.60 -7.89
N PHE A 2 11.24 4.32 -9.11
CA PHE A 2 10.24 5.12 -9.81
C PHE A 2 8.86 4.56 -9.41
N ALA A 3 8.08 5.35 -8.68
CA ALA A 3 6.77 4.93 -8.18
C ALA A 3 5.66 5.48 -9.09
N ILE A 4 4.55 4.76 -9.19
CA ILE A 4 3.34 5.15 -9.95
C ILE A 4 2.48 6.18 -9.20
N LYS A 5 3.09 7.04 -8.38
CA LYS A 5 2.39 7.95 -7.49
C LYS A 5 1.48 8.92 -8.25
N ASP A 6 2.02 9.57 -9.27
CA ASP A 6 1.29 10.60 -10.01
C ASP A 6 0.10 9.98 -10.76
N ASP A 7 0.27 8.78 -11.31
CA ASP A 7 -0.81 8.04 -11.97
C ASP A 7 -1.95 7.71 -11.00
N LEU A 8 -1.63 7.29 -9.76
CA LEU A 8 -2.63 7.00 -8.74
C LEU A 8 -3.39 8.25 -8.30
N VAL A 9 -2.68 9.39 -8.13
CA VAL A 9 -3.32 10.67 -7.80
C VAL A 9 -4.23 11.13 -8.95
N HIS A 10 -3.78 11.02 -10.21
CA HIS A 10 -4.61 11.33 -11.37
C HIS A 10 -5.82 10.39 -11.52
N ALA A 11 -5.70 9.15 -11.05
CA ALA A 11 -6.82 8.20 -10.97
C ALA A 11 -7.78 8.47 -9.79
N GLY A 12 -7.50 9.48 -8.96
CA GLY A 12 -8.34 9.88 -7.82
C GLY A 12 -8.00 9.22 -6.49
N ALA A 13 -6.91 8.45 -6.41
CA ALA A 13 -6.46 7.87 -5.14
C ALA A 13 -5.76 8.91 -4.26
N THR A 14 -5.84 8.73 -2.94
CA THR A 14 -5.04 9.50 -1.99
C THR A 14 -3.71 8.80 -1.76
N TRP A 15 -2.61 9.40 -2.22
CA TRP A 15 -1.28 8.86 -1.96
C TRP A 15 -0.78 9.23 -0.56
N VAL A 16 -0.38 8.21 0.22
CA VAL A 16 0.15 8.39 1.58
C VAL A 16 1.51 7.71 1.69
N ASP A 17 2.52 8.44 2.21
CA ASP A 17 3.88 7.89 2.35
C ASP A 17 4.01 7.04 3.63
N GLN A 18 3.46 5.82 3.61
CA GLN A 18 3.47 4.86 4.72
C GLN A 18 3.92 3.47 4.27
N GLN A 19 4.50 2.68 5.18
CA GLN A 19 4.99 1.34 4.85
C GLN A 19 3.89 0.39 4.34
N VAL A 20 2.71 0.49 4.95
CA VAL A 20 1.50 -0.23 4.52
C VAL A 20 0.31 0.69 4.72
N VAL A 21 -0.61 0.66 3.77
CA VAL A 21 -1.93 1.31 3.88
C VAL A 21 -2.98 0.24 3.69
N VAL A 22 -3.93 0.16 4.61
CA VAL A 22 -5.10 -0.72 4.55
C VAL A 22 -6.32 0.17 4.38
N ASP A 23 -6.98 0.06 3.24
CA ASP A 23 -8.24 0.72 2.92
C ASP A 23 -9.29 -0.36 2.61
N GLU A 24 -10.08 -0.70 3.63
CA GLU A 24 -10.97 -1.86 3.64
C GLU A 24 -10.28 -3.16 3.19
N LYS A 25 -10.50 -3.60 1.95
CA LYS A 25 -9.92 -4.81 1.34
C LYS A 25 -8.71 -4.51 0.46
N LEU A 26 -8.39 -3.24 0.22
CA LEU A 26 -7.25 -2.81 -0.57
C LEU A 26 -6.04 -2.59 0.35
N ILE A 27 -5.04 -3.44 0.22
CA ILE A 27 -3.79 -3.35 0.97
C ILE A 27 -2.69 -2.99 -0.02
N THR A 28 -1.95 -1.92 0.26
CA THR A 28 -0.86 -1.44 -0.61
C THR A 28 0.41 -1.15 0.17
N SER A 29 1.55 -1.17 -0.51
CA SER A 29 2.87 -0.89 0.05
C SER A 29 3.79 -0.27 -1.00
N ARG A 30 4.87 0.40 -0.56
CA ARG A 30 5.67 1.28 -1.44
C ARG A 30 6.81 0.59 -2.16
N LYS A 31 7.50 -0.34 -1.48
CA LYS A 31 8.78 -0.91 -1.94
C LYS A 31 9.08 -2.25 -1.24
N PRO A 32 10.03 -3.06 -1.75
CA PRO A 32 10.35 -4.37 -1.15
C PRO A 32 10.70 -4.36 0.34
N ASP A 33 11.33 -3.29 0.84
CA ASP A 33 11.67 -3.16 2.28
C ASP A 33 10.45 -3.20 3.20
N ASP A 34 9.27 -2.83 2.70
CA ASP A 34 8.03 -2.77 3.47
C ASP A 34 7.27 -4.13 3.47
N LEU A 35 7.83 -5.17 2.81
CA LEU A 35 7.22 -6.51 2.71
C LEU A 35 6.82 -7.13 4.06
N PRO A 36 7.60 -7.01 5.16
CA PRO A 36 7.18 -7.56 6.45
C PRO A 36 5.87 -6.93 6.97
N ALA A 37 5.70 -5.62 6.79
CA ALA A 37 4.49 -4.90 7.20
C ALA A 37 3.30 -5.27 6.29
N PHE A 38 3.54 -5.36 4.99
CA PHE A 38 2.55 -5.75 4.00
C PHE A 38 1.98 -7.17 4.24
N MET A 39 2.86 -8.15 4.44
CA MET A 39 2.44 -9.55 4.68
C MET A 39 1.65 -9.69 5.97
N LYS A 40 2.04 -8.97 7.02
CA LYS A 40 1.30 -8.95 8.29
C LYS A 40 -0.12 -8.44 8.09
N ALA A 41 -0.29 -7.32 7.38
CA ALA A 41 -1.60 -6.74 7.11
C ALA A 41 -2.51 -7.68 6.30
N ILE A 42 -1.97 -8.38 5.31
CA ILE A 42 -2.72 -9.40 4.54
C ILE A 42 -3.22 -10.51 5.47
N ILE A 43 -2.33 -11.08 6.28
CA ILE A 43 -2.69 -12.19 7.18
C ILE A 43 -3.76 -11.74 8.19
N ASP A 44 -3.64 -10.52 8.74
CA ASP A 44 -4.61 -9.99 9.70
C ASP A 44 -5.99 -9.75 9.06
N THR A 45 -6.05 -9.41 7.76
CA THR A 45 -7.32 -9.17 7.02
C THR A 45 -8.04 -10.46 6.61
N LEU A 46 -7.33 -11.61 6.60
CA LEU A 46 -7.90 -12.92 6.26
C LEU A 46 -8.50 -13.66 7.47
N ARG A 47 -8.43 -13.08 8.67
CA ARG A 47 -9.02 -13.62 9.89
C ARG A 47 -10.49 -13.23 10.00
#